data_AF-A0A4Q4CMP0-F1
#
_entry.id   AF-A0A4Q4CMP0-F1
#
_cell.length_a   1.000
_cell.length_b   1.000
_cell.length_c   1.000
_cell.angle_alpha   90.00
_cell.angle_beta   90.00
_cell.angle_gamma   90.00
#
_symmetry.space_group_name_H-M   'P 1'
#
loop_
_entity.id
_entity.type
_entity.pdbx_description
1 polymer ?
#
loop_
_entity_poly.entity_id
_entity_poly.type
_entity_poly.pdbx_seq_one_letter_code
_entity_poly.pdbx_strand_id
1 'polypeptide(L)' 'MQRRSLLKAAAAAPAASLSVSPSGPAIGQDMRARTLRMVPQANLTSLDPIWTTAGVTENHGWTIFDTLYGL' A
#
# COMPACT_ATOMS: atom_id res chain seq x y z
N MET A 1 39.28 -15.79 -15.35
CA MET A 1 38.48 -16.58 -14.37
C MET A 1 37.00 -16.20 -14.41
N GLN A 2 36.32 -16.27 -15.57
CA GLN A 2 34.93 -15.79 -15.69
C GLN A 2 33.87 -16.85 -15.32
N ARG A 3 34.16 -18.13 -15.56
CA ARG A 3 33.27 -19.26 -15.23
C ARG A 3 32.96 -19.38 -13.73
N ARG A 4 33.97 -19.13 -12.89
CA ARG A 4 33.81 -19.15 -11.42
C ARG A 4 33.00 -17.95 -10.91
N SER A 5 33.02 -16.81 -11.59
CA SER A 5 32.21 -15.64 -11.26
C SER A 5 30.73 -15.90 -11.56
N LEU A 6 30.44 -16.47 -12.74
CA LEU A 6 29.08 -16.85 -13.14
C LEU A 6 28.45 -17.89 -12.19
N LEU A 7 29.20 -18.91 -11.78
CA LEU A 7 28.71 -19.92 -10.82
C LEU A 7 28.40 -19.32 -9.43
N LYS A 8 29.20 -18.34 -8.98
CA LYS A 8 28.94 -17.62 -7.72
C LYS A 8 27.70 -16.73 -7.83
N ALA A 9 27.52 -16.03 -8.96
CA ALA A 9 26.35 -15.20 -9.19
C ALA A 9 25.06 -16.04 -9.29
N ALA A 10 25.10 -17.19 -9.97
CA ALA A 10 23.97 -18.11 -10.06
C ALA A 10 23.58 -18.71 -8.70
N ALA A 11 24.56 -19.03 -7.85
CA ALA A 11 24.30 -19.52 -6.49
C ALA A 11 23.76 -18.43 -5.54
N ALA A 12 24.05 -17.15 -5.80
CA ALA A 12 23.56 -16.03 -5.00
C ALA A 12 22.16 -15.52 -5.44
N ALA A 13 21.73 -15.84 -6.66
CA ALA A 13 20.44 -15.41 -7.20
C ALA A 13 19.21 -15.84 -6.35
N PRO A 14 19.14 -17.08 -5.81
CA PRO A 14 18.03 -17.51 -4.96
C PRO A 14 18.00 -16.79 -3.60
N ALA A 15 19.18 -16.43 -3.07
CA ALA A 15 19.29 -15.68 -1.81
C ALA A 15 18.86 -14.21 -1.98
N ALA A 16 19.10 -13.63 -3.16
CA ALA A 16 18.62 -12.29 -3.48
C ALA A 16 17.09 -12.22 -3.60
N SER A 17 16.44 -13.26 -4.14
CA SER A 17 14.97 -13.32 -4.22
C SER A 17 14.27 -13.48 -2.85
N LEU A 18 14.97 -13.95 -1.83
CA LEU A 18 14.48 -14.00 -0.44
C LEU A 18 14.69 -12.69 0.33
N SER A 19 15.48 -11.76 -0.23
CA SER A 19 15.79 -10.47 0.43
C SER A 19 14.74 -9.39 0.21
N VAL A 20 13.73 -9.63 -0.66
CA VAL A 20 12.52 -8.81 -0.73
C VAL A 20 11.62 -9.20 0.44
N SER A 21 12.02 -8.77 1.62
CA SER A 21 11.14 -8.82 2.78
C SER A 21 9.99 -7.83 2.53
N PRO A 22 8.72 -8.21 2.73
CA PRO A 22 7.59 -7.26 2.70
C PRO A 22 7.72 -6.19 3.80
N SER A 23 8.63 -6.38 4.75
CA SER A 23 8.99 -5.43 5.80
C SER A 23 10.26 -4.62 5.49
N GLY A 24 10.80 -4.74 4.27
CA GLY A 24 11.94 -3.94 3.82
C GLY A 24 11.60 -2.46 3.65
N PRO A 25 12.60 -1.56 3.64
CA PRO A 25 12.35 -0.14 3.45
C PRO A 25 11.65 0.11 2.11
N ALA A 26 10.58 0.89 2.13
CA ALA A 26 9.83 1.22 0.93
C ALA A 26 10.60 2.25 0.07
N ILE A 27 11.61 1.78 -0.66
CA ILE A 27 12.56 2.64 -1.40
C ILE A 27 11.87 3.52 -2.45
N GLY A 28 10.68 3.14 -2.92
CA GLY A 28 9.85 3.93 -3.84
C GLY A 28 8.89 4.94 -3.19
N GLN A 29 8.75 4.96 -1.86
CA GLN A 29 7.86 5.88 -1.15
C GLN A 29 8.64 7.13 -0.73
N ASP A 30 8.22 8.31 -1.20
CA ASP A 30 8.75 9.56 -0.65
C ASP A 30 8.22 9.77 0.77
N MET A 31 9.08 9.65 1.77
CA MET A 31 8.74 9.83 3.17
C MET A 31 8.19 11.23 3.51
N ARG A 32 8.43 12.23 2.65
CA ARG A 32 7.89 13.59 2.82
C ARG A 32 6.50 13.75 2.22
N ALA A 33 6.07 12.87 1.32
CA ALA A 33 4.79 12.93 0.63
C ALA A 33 3.67 12.22 1.44
N ARG A 34 3.41 12.68 2.67
CA ARG A 34 2.46 12.03 3.58
C ARG A 34 0.99 12.44 3.37
N THR A 35 0.76 13.60 2.75
CA THR A 35 -0.58 14.14 2.54
C THR A 35 -1.10 13.77 1.16
N LEU A 36 -2.15 12.95 1.12
CA LEU A 36 -2.92 12.70 -0.10
C LEU A 36 -4.00 13.77 -0.27
N ARG A 37 -4.01 14.45 -1.42
CA ARG A 37 -5.09 15.38 -1.80
C ARG A 37 -5.98 14.66 -2.82
N MET A 38 -7.23 14.42 -2.47
CA MET A 38 -8.22 13.82 -3.38
C MET A 38 -9.46 14.71 -3.53
N VAL A 39 -10.13 14.59 -4.67
CA VAL A 39 -11.45 15.20 -4.91
C VAL A 39 -12.46 14.05 -5.02
N PRO A 40 -13.42 13.93 -4.09
CA PRO A 40 -14.46 12.92 -4.16
C PRO A 40 -15.38 13.11 -5.37
N GLN A 41 -16.02 12.03 -5.83
CA GLN A 41 -16.95 12.05 -6.97
C GLN A 41 -18.22 12.89 -6.70
N ALA A 42 -18.61 13.07 -5.44
CA ALA A 42 -19.78 13.83 -5.03
C ALA A 42 -19.56 14.51 -3.67
N ASN A 43 -20.46 15.43 -3.32
CA ASN A 43 -20.44 16.11 -2.02
C ASN A 43 -20.75 15.13 -0.88
N LEU A 44 -20.01 15.25 0.23
CA LEU A 44 -20.27 14.50 1.46
C LEU A 44 -21.41 15.16 2.25
N THR A 45 -22.64 14.67 2.06
CA THR A 45 -23.85 15.25 2.69
C THR A 45 -24.24 14.55 3.99
N SER A 46 -23.79 13.32 4.20
CA SER A 46 -24.00 12.52 5.41
C SER A 46 -22.69 11.83 5.82
N LEU A 47 -22.46 11.72 7.12
CA LEU A 47 -21.31 11.03 7.71
C LEU A 47 -21.65 9.60 8.18
N ASP A 48 -22.94 9.28 8.32
CA ASP A 48 -23.38 7.99 8.84
C ASP A 48 -23.61 7.01 7.68
N PRO A 49 -22.77 5.95 7.54
CA PRO A 49 -22.91 4.93 6.51
C PRO A 49 -24.02 3.90 6.81
N ILE A 50 -24.68 3.94 7.98
CA ILE A 50 -25.80 3.04 8.31
C ILE A 50 -27.11 3.57 7.72
N TRP A 51 -27.30 4.89 7.76
CA TRP A 51 -28.51 5.55 7.24
C TRP A 51 -28.51 5.77 5.72
N THR A 52 -27.33 5.78 5.08
CA THR A 52 -27.19 6.03 3.64
C THR A 52 -26.37 4.96 2.95
N THR A 53 -26.54 4.82 1.63
CA THR A 53 -25.75 3.94 0.76
C THR A 53 -24.83 4.72 -0.19
N ALA A 54 -24.60 6.00 0.10
CA ALA A 54 -23.76 6.85 -0.73
C ALA A 54 -22.28 6.42 -0.61
N GLY A 55 -21.66 6.05 -1.73
CA GLY A 55 -20.26 5.61 -1.75
C GLY A 55 -19.25 6.66 -1.26
N VAL A 56 -19.57 7.97 -1.35
CA VAL A 56 -18.72 9.02 -0.76
C VAL A 56 -18.73 8.99 0.78
N THR A 57 -19.84 8.59 1.40
CA THR A 57 -19.96 8.41 2.85
C THR A 57 -19.22 7.17 3.30
N GLU A 58 -19.32 6.06 2.55
CA GLU A 58 -18.55 4.85 2.81
C GLU A 58 -17.04 5.12 2.70
N ASN A 59 -16.58 5.72 1.59
CA ASN A 59 -15.18 6.09 1.39
C ASN A 59 -14.66 7.00 2.51
N HIS A 60 -15.47 7.95 2.98
CA HIS A 60 -15.12 8.77 4.14
C HIS A 60 -15.01 7.93 5.42
N GLY A 61 -15.96 7.02 5.66
CA GLY A 61 -15.97 6.14 6.81
C GLY A 61 -14.70 5.30 6.94
N TRP A 62 -14.23 4.70 5.83
CA TRP A 62 -12.98 3.94 5.78
C TRP A 62 -11.72 4.75 6.12
N THR A 63 -11.77 6.08 5.93
CA THR A 63 -10.62 6.95 6.22
C THR A 63 -10.58 7.47 7.66
N ILE A 64 -11.68 7.35 8.40
CA ILE A 64 -11.82 7.95 9.75
C ILE A 64 -12.07 6.89 10.82
N PHE A 65 -12.91 5.90 10.54
CA PHE A 65 -13.34 4.92 11.52
C PHE A 65 -12.56 3.62 11.36
N ASP A 66 -12.21 3.01 12.50
CA ASP A 66 -11.65 1.67 12.53
C ASP A 66 -12.81 0.66 12.57
N THR A 67 -12.76 -0.30 11.66
CA THR A 67 -13.79 -1.32 11.48
C THR A 67 -13.22 -2.68 11.81
N LEU A 68 -14.04 -3.57 12.38
CA LEU A 68 -13.61 -4.92 12.77
C LEU A 68 -12.95 -5.69 11.61
N TYR A 69 -13.39 -5.43 10.37
CA TYR A 69 -12.81 -5.97 9.14
C TYR A 69 -12.69 -4.86 8.09
N GLY A 70 -11.57 -4.80 7.37
CA GLY A 70 -11.48 -4.02 6.14
C GLY A 70 -12.21 -4.78 5.03
N LEU A 71 -13.26 -4.18 4.47
CA LEU A 71 -13.99 -4.74 3.32
C LEU A 71 -13.33 -4.36 1.99
#